data_AF-A0A1J6IQH6-F1
#
_entry.id   AF-A0A1J6IQH6-F1
#
_cell.length_a   1.000
_cell.length_b   1.000
_cell.length_c   1.000
_cell.angle_alpha   90.00
_cell.angle_beta   90.00
_cell.angle_gamma   90.00
#
_symmetry.space_group_name_H-M   'P 1'
#
loop_
_entity.id
_entity.type
_entity.pdbx_description
1 polymer ?
#
loop_
_entity_poly.entity_id
_entity_poly.type
_entity_poly.pdbx_seq_one_letter_code
_entity_poly.pdbx_strand_id
1 'polypeptide(L)'
;MLGQKFEKYEKDDEAEFVIIKGAGRTFSAGGDLKTFYDGRNTRDSCLEGTYRMYWLCYHIHTYKKPHIALVHGMAVGGGASLMVPMKFSVVTEKAFCSTPETSLGFHPDCGFSYMLSRLPGRLGEYLGLTGAKLMGKEILAAGLATHFVPSQKLFQLEKRLLSINSGEEDAIRSVINEFSTNIDIDERSFLNKLSIINEYFSKDTVEEIVESLEAEASKKGNDWIIKVLKSLKKASPTGLKITLRSIREGRTQTLFECLRREFRITMNIQRTIISGDFYEGIRAAIIDKDKSPKWNPSTLDKMHDDQLDMIFKPFEEHDLELQIPEDDECRWERNYENSGYCRPSTALGSVLV
;
A
#
# COMPACT_ATOMS: atom_id res chain seq x y z
N MET A 1 -15.52 9.65 -6.53
CA MET A 1 -15.49 9.62 -8.02
C MET A 1 -15.03 8.27 -8.59
N LEU A 2 -13.83 7.73 -8.27
CA LEU A 2 -13.38 6.46 -8.88
C LEU A 2 -14.25 5.25 -8.50
N GLY A 3 -14.58 5.08 -7.20
CA GLY A 3 -15.47 4.00 -6.75
C GLY A 3 -16.84 3.98 -7.44
N GLN A 4 -17.45 5.14 -7.65
CA GLN A 4 -18.72 5.26 -8.40
C GLN A 4 -18.60 4.81 -9.86
N LYS A 5 -17.42 4.99 -10.49
CA LYS A 5 -17.19 4.50 -11.86
C LYS A 5 -17.03 2.99 -11.89
N PHE A 6 -16.30 2.42 -10.93
CA PHE A 6 -16.20 0.97 -10.76
C PHE A 6 -17.57 0.34 -10.55
N GLU A 7 -18.36 0.89 -9.62
CA GLU A 7 -19.73 0.42 -9.39
C GLU A 7 -20.58 0.48 -10.66
N LYS A 8 -20.56 1.63 -11.35
CA LYS A 8 -21.31 1.81 -12.58
C LYS A 8 -20.94 0.74 -13.61
N TYR A 9 -19.65 0.55 -13.90
CA TYR A 9 -19.21 -0.38 -14.94
C TYR A 9 -19.37 -1.84 -14.54
N GLU A 10 -19.39 -2.16 -13.25
CA GLU A 10 -19.68 -3.52 -12.81
C GLU A 10 -21.14 -3.89 -13.11
N LYS A 11 -22.06 -2.94 -12.92
CA LYS A 11 -23.51 -3.11 -13.17
C LYS A 11 -23.93 -2.93 -14.64
N ASP A 12 -23.02 -2.50 -15.50
CA ASP A 12 -23.29 -2.18 -16.91
C ASP A 12 -22.89 -3.36 -17.81
N ASP A 13 -23.85 -4.13 -18.31
CA ASP A 13 -23.58 -5.33 -19.12
C ASP A 13 -22.78 -5.04 -20.40
N GLU A 14 -22.80 -3.81 -20.91
CA GLU A 14 -22.02 -3.39 -22.09
C GLU A 14 -20.54 -3.06 -21.74
N ALA A 15 -20.22 -2.93 -20.45
CA ALA A 15 -18.86 -2.71 -19.99
C ALA A 15 -18.15 -4.06 -19.79
N GLU A 16 -17.33 -4.45 -20.76
CA GLU A 16 -16.60 -5.73 -20.78
C GLU A 16 -15.42 -5.79 -19.77
N PHE A 17 -14.67 -4.70 -19.65
CA PHE A 17 -13.53 -4.58 -18.74
C PHE A 17 -13.22 -3.10 -18.44
N VAL A 18 -12.38 -2.85 -17.43
CA VAL A 18 -11.94 -1.50 -17.04
C VAL A 18 -10.44 -1.33 -17.24
N ILE A 19 -10.00 -0.20 -17.81
CA ILE A 19 -8.58 0.19 -17.84
C ILE A 19 -8.37 1.39 -16.90
N ILE A 20 -7.36 1.30 -16.03
CA ILE A 20 -6.82 2.45 -15.30
C ILE A 20 -5.42 2.78 -15.82
N LYS A 21 -5.17 4.08 -16.02
CA LYS A 21 -3.87 4.62 -16.40
C LYS A 21 -3.67 6.01 -15.80
N GLY A 22 -2.41 6.39 -15.64
CA GLY A 22 -2.05 7.78 -15.35
C GLY A 22 -2.20 8.66 -16.59
N ALA A 23 -2.59 9.92 -16.40
CA ALA A 23 -2.72 10.88 -17.52
C ALA A 23 -1.37 11.38 -18.06
N GLY A 24 -0.27 11.18 -17.32
CA GLY A 24 1.03 11.76 -17.65
C GLY A 24 2.20 10.80 -17.38
N ARG A 25 3.29 11.33 -16.82
CA ARG A 25 4.54 10.59 -16.57
C ARG A 25 4.48 9.60 -15.40
N THR A 26 3.42 9.66 -14.61
CA THR A 26 3.24 8.91 -13.36
C THR A 26 1.88 8.23 -13.40
N PHE A 27 1.81 6.99 -12.92
CA PHE A 27 0.56 6.26 -12.74
C PHE A 27 -0.21 6.83 -11.55
N SER A 28 0.37 6.73 -10.35
CA SER A 28 -0.13 7.39 -9.15
C SER A 28 0.97 7.54 -8.09
N ALA A 29 1.12 8.74 -7.54
CA ALA A 29 2.13 9.05 -6.52
C ALA A 29 1.65 8.80 -5.07
N GLY A 30 0.41 8.34 -4.88
CA GLY A 30 -0.21 8.15 -3.57
C GLY A 30 -1.20 9.26 -3.20
N GLY A 31 -1.62 9.27 -1.94
CA GLY A 31 -2.56 10.24 -1.39
C GLY A 31 -1.98 11.65 -1.25
N ASP A 32 -2.85 12.66 -1.17
CA ASP A 32 -2.44 14.04 -0.92
C ASP A 32 -2.08 14.24 0.56
N LEU A 33 -0.78 14.13 0.84
CA LEU A 33 -0.24 14.30 2.19
C LEU A 33 -0.50 15.70 2.76
N LYS A 34 -0.60 16.73 1.93
CA LYS A 34 -0.86 18.09 2.40
C LYS A 34 -2.29 18.21 2.94
N THR A 35 -3.25 17.53 2.32
CA THR A 35 -4.63 17.46 2.82
C THR A 35 -4.68 16.86 4.23
N PHE A 36 -3.99 15.74 4.47
CA PHE A 36 -3.89 15.15 5.82
C PHE A 36 -3.24 16.12 6.81
N TYR A 37 -2.15 16.76 6.42
CA TYR A 37 -1.44 17.69 7.30
C TYR A 37 -2.29 18.90 7.68
N ASP A 38 -2.93 19.56 6.72
CA ASP A 38 -3.77 20.73 6.96
C ASP A 38 -4.98 20.38 7.85
N GLY A 39 -5.46 19.15 7.75
CA GLY A 39 -6.58 18.61 8.50
C GLY A 39 -6.29 18.25 9.97
N ARG A 40 -5.03 18.10 10.37
CA ARG A 40 -4.61 17.51 11.66
C ARG A 40 -5.23 18.09 12.94
N ASN A 41 -5.75 19.32 12.89
CA ASN A 41 -6.32 20.01 14.05
C ASN A 41 -7.77 19.59 14.36
N THR A 42 -8.39 18.77 13.51
CA THR A 42 -9.72 18.22 13.75
C THR A 42 -9.62 16.72 14.00
N ARG A 43 -10.19 16.25 15.11
CA ARG A 43 -10.37 14.81 15.35
C ARG A 43 -11.14 14.22 14.16
N ASP A 44 -10.58 13.18 13.56
CA ASP A 44 -11.12 12.51 12.36
C ASP A 44 -11.10 13.33 11.07
N SER A 45 -10.12 14.23 10.94
CA SER A 45 -9.84 14.84 9.65
C SER A 45 -9.54 13.80 8.59
N CYS A 46 -10.01 14.03 7.36
CA CYS A 46 -9.84 13.10 6.23
C CYS A 46 -10.42 11.69 6.45
N LEU A 47 -11.22 11.47 7.49
CA LEU A 47 -11.88 10.20 7.77
C LEU A 47 -12.73 9.71 6.59
N GLU A 48 -13.54 10.59 6.01
CA GLU A 48 -14.33 10.24 4.82
C GLU A 48 -13.43 9.74 3.69
N GLY A 49 -12.35 10.47 3.38
CA GLY A 49 -11.39 10.10 2.35
C GLY A 49 -10.71 8.76 2.66
N THR A 50 -10.31 8.56 3.91
CA THR A 50 -9.70 7.33 4.41
C THR A 50 -10.65 6.15 4.25
N TYR A 51 -11.88 6.25 4.79
CA TYR A 51 -12.89 5.20 4.70
C TYR A 51 -13.18 4.83 3.25
N ARG A 52 -13.44 5.84 2.40
CA ARG A 52 -13.70 5.63 0.97
C ARG A 52 -12.52 4.99 0.25
N MET A 53 -11.28 5.29 0.64
CA MET A 53 -10.09 4.69 0.04
C MET A 53 -9.99 3.20 0.40
N TYR A 54 -10.17 2.83 1.67
CA TYR A 54 -10.17 1.43 2.09
C TYR A 54 -11.31 0.63 1.47
N TRP A 55 -12.50 1.22 1.43
CA TRP A 55 -13.66 0.63 0.76
C TRP A 55 -13.40 0.44 -0.75
N LEU A 56 -12.76 1.41 -1.41
CA LEU A 56 -12.36 1.28 -2.80
C LEU A 56 -11.32 0.16 -3.00
N CYS A 57 -10.34 0.04 -2.08
CA CYS A 57 -9.33 -1.02 -2.15
C CYS A 57 -9.97 -2.41 -2.09
N TYR A 58 -10.94 -2.63 -1.20
CA TYR A 58 -11.71 -3.88 -1.16
C TYR A 58 -12.36 -4.19 -2.51
N HIS A 59 -13.04 -3.19 -3.08
CA HIS A 59 -13.76 -3.36 -4.35
C HIS A 59 -12.86 -3.61 -5.53
N ILE A 60 -11.67 -3.01 -5.56
CA ILE A 60 -10.68 -3.32 -6.59
C ILE A 60 -10.22 -4.78 -6.48
N HIS A 61 -9.90 -5.26 -5.29
CA HIS A 61 -9.43 -6.65 -5.10
C HIS A 61 -10.50 -7.70 -5.45
N THR A 62 -11.77 -7.34 -5.25
CA THR A 62 -12.90 -8.26 -5.43
C THR A 62 -13.71 -7.96 -6.69
N TYR A 63 -13.21 -7.09 -7.58
CA TYR A 63 -13.98 -6.59 -8.72
C TYR A 63 -14.42 -7.74 -9.64
N LYS A 64 -15.69 -7.73 -10.07
CA LYS A 64 -16.29 -8.88 -10.78
C LYS A 64 -15.93 -8.99 -12.25
N LYS A 65 -15.43 -7.89 -12.84
CA LYS A 65 -15.03 -7.83 -14.25
C LYS A 65 -13.52 -7.72 -14.37
N PRO A 66 -12.92 -8.11 -15.51
CA PRO A 66 -11.51 -7.88 -15.72
C PRO A 66 -11.17 -6.39 -15.64
N HIS A 67 -10.06 -6.10 -14.99
CA HIS A 67 -9.58 -4.75 -14.78
C HIS A 67 -8.07 -4.74 -14.97
N ILE A 68 -7.62 -3.73 -15.70
CA ILE A 68 -6.28 -3.65 -16.25
C ILE A 68 -5.65 -2.34 -15.77
N ALA A 69 -4.50 -2.42 -15.12
CA ALA A 69 -3.66 -1.26 -14.84
C ALA A 69 -2.54 -1.15 -15.89
N LEU A 70 -2.52 -0.03 -16.62
CA LEU A 70 -1.40 0.34 -17.51
C LEU A 70 -0.46 1.28 -16.75
N VAL A 71 0.60 0.70 -16.19
CA VAL A 71 1.47 1.36 -15.22
C VAL A 71 2.72 1.90 -15.89
N HIS A 72 2.70 3.20 -16.11
CA HIS A 72 3.85 3.97 -16.56
C HIS A 72 4.27 4.99 -15.51
N GLY A 73 5.52 4.91 -15.05
CA GLY A 73 6.03 5.78 -14.00
C GLY A 73 5.69 5.30 -12.59
N MET A 74 5.61 6.24 -11.65
CA MET A 74 5.50 5.87 -10.23
C MET A 74 4.14 5.27 -9.89
N ALA A 75 4.14 4.23 -9.08
CA ALA A 75 3.02 3.67 -8.34
C ALA A 75 3.44 3.58 -6.87
N VAL A 76 3.04 4.54 -6.03
CA VAL A 76 3.55 4.68 -4.66
C VAL A 76 2.41 4.72 -3.65
N GLY A 77 2.58 4.00 -2.53
CA GLY A 77 1.57 3.90 -1.46
C GLY A 77 0.19 3.52 -1.96
N GLY A 78 -0.84 4.27 -1.58
CA GLY A 78 -2.21 4.09 -2.10
C GLY A 78 -2.33 4.17 -3.63
N GLY A 79 -1.34 4.69 -4.35
CA GLY A 79 -1.30 4.60 -5.81
C GLY A 79 -1.00 3.18 -6.32
N ALA A 80 -0.17 2.43 -5.59
CA ALA A 80 0.15 1.05 -5.93
C ALA A 80 -0.99 0.08 -5.58
N SER A 81 -1.90 0.43 -4.66
CA SER A 81 -3.10 -0.38 -4.38
C SER A 81 -4.12 -0.34 -5.51
N LEU A 82 -4.00 0.63 -6.43
CA LEU A 82 -4.78 0.68 -7.69
C LEU A 82 -4.16 -0.18 -8.80
N MET A 83 -3.07 -0.87 -8.52
CA MET A 83 -2.28 -1.61 -9.50
C MET A 83 -2.13 -3.07 -9.11
N VAL A 84 -1.55 -3.32 -7.93
CA VAL A 84 -1.13 -4.66 -7.51
C VAL A 84 -2.28 -5.68 -7.49
N PRO A 85 -3.48 -5.36 -6.96
CA PRO A 85 -4.59 -6.30 -6.97
C PRO A 85 -5.28 -6.46 -8.33
N MET A 86 -4.87 -5.70 -9.35
CA MET A 86 -5.55 -5.74 -10.65
C MET A 86 -5.38 -7.09 -11.32
N LYS A 87 -6.46 -7.60 -11.91
CA LYS A 87 -6.42 -8.86 -12.68
C LYS A 87 -5.29 -8.87 -13.71
N PHE A 88 -5.08 -7.73 -14.38
CA PHE A 88 -3.94 -7.49 -15.26
C PHE A 88 -3.21 -6.21 -14.86
N SER A 89 -2.04 -6.36 -14.27
CA SER A 89 -1.13 -5.24 -13.99
C SER A 89 0.01 -5.26 -15.00
N VAL A 90 0.05 -4.26 -15.90
CA VAL A 90 1.02 -4.14 -16.99
C VAL A 90 2.01 -3.03 -16.66
N VAL A 91 3.28 -3.38 -16.48
CA VAL A 91 4.35 -2.44 -16.13
C VAL A 91 5.28 -2.16 -17.29
N THR A 92 5.84 -0.95 -17.29
CA THR A 92 6.89 -0.54 -18.25
C THR A 92 8.26 -0.44 -17.56
N GLU A 93 9.34 -0.26 -18.34
CA GLU A 93 10.69 -0.02 -17.80
C GLU A 93 10.80 1.24 -16.94
N LYS A 94 9.87 2.20 -17.10
CA LYS A 94 9.81 3.42 -16.28
C LYS A 94 8.96 3.26 -15.03
N ALA A 95 8.25 2.15 -14.89
CA ALA A 95 7.42 1.90 -13.72
C ALA A 95 8.31 1.68 -12.50
N PHE A 96 7.90 2.21 -11.35
CA PHE A 96 8.41 1.74 -10.07
C PHE A 96 7.32 1.67 -9.01
N CYS A 97 7.40 0.66 -8.16
CA CYS A 97 6.53 0.45 -7.00
C CYS A 97 7.31 0.69 -5.70
N SER A 98 6.71 1.34 -4.70
CA SER A 98 7.31 1.57 -3.38
C SER A 98 6.26 1.87 -2.33
N THR A 99 6.52 1.43 -1.10
CA THR A 99 5.73 1.69 0.12
C THR A 99 6.61 2.45 1.14
N PRO A 100 6.80 3.77 0.97
CA PRO A 100 7.72 4.57 1.79
C PRO A 100 7.10 5.07 3.09
N GLU A 101 5.95 4.54 3.52
CA GLU A 101 5.12 5.09 4.59
C GLU A 101 5.84 5.16 5.95
N THR A 102 6.75 4.23 6.24
CA THR A 102 7.54 4.26 7.48
C THR A 102 8.41 5.51 7.60
N SER A 103 8.86 6.06 6.48
CA SER A 103 9.63 7.32 6.43
C SER A 103 8.78 8.57 6.67
N LEU A 104 7.45 8.42 6.66
CA LEU A 104 6.47 9.46 6.94
C LEU A 104 5.86 9.32 8.33
N GLY A 105 6.29 8.38 9.16
CA GLY A 105 5.61 8.11 10.43
C GLY A 105 4.29 7.34 10.28
N PHE A 106 4.15 6.59 9.19
CA PHE A 106 2.94 5.87 8.83
C PHE A 106 3.26 4.37 8.59
N HIS A 107 2.28 3.61 8.10
CA HIS A 107 2.40 2.17 7.81
C HIS A 107 1.93 1.87 6.39
N PRO A 108 2.43 0.80 5.72
CA PRO A 108 1.87 0.34 4.46
C PRO A 108 0.39 -0.01 4.62
N ASP A 109 -0.45 0.79 3.97
CA ASP A 109 -1.90 0.78 4.11
C ASP A 109 -2.60 0.30 2.82
N CYS A 110 -3.91 0.53 2.68
CA CYS A 110 -4.65 0.24 1.44
C CYS A 110 -4.54 -1.22 0.92
N GLY A 111 -4.41 -2.20 1.82
CA GLY A 111 -4.27 -3.63 1.54
C GLY A 111 -2.82 -4.10 1.43
N PHE A 112 -1.82 -3.23 1.61
CA PHE A 112 -0.43 -3.62 1.44
C PHE A 112 0.07 -4.60 2.49
N SER A 113 -0.50 -4.65 3.70
CA SER A 113 -0.16 -5.72 4.65
C SER A 113 -0.58 -7.10 4.13
N TYR A 114 -1.69 -7.18 3.38
CA TYR A 114 -2.11 -8.41 2.69
C TYR A 114 -1.16 -8.74 1.53
N MET A 115 -0.89 -7.79 0.65
CA MET A 115 -0.09 -8.01 -0.56
C MET A 115 1.39 -8.30 -0.24
N LEU A 116 2.01 -7.51 0.64
CA LEU A 116 3.42 -7.69 1.04
C LEU A 116 3.65 -9.02 1.74
N SER A 117 2.71 -9.46 2.57
CA SER A 117 2.84 -10.70 3.34
C SER A 117 2.80 -11.97 2.49
N ARG A 118 2.38 -11.85 1.23
CA ARG A 118 2.31 -12.94 0.24
C ARG A 118 3.47 -12.93 -0.75
N LEU A 119 4.36 -11.94 -0.65
CA LEU A 119 5.57 -11.94 -1.46
C LEU A 119 6.53 -13.06 -1.05
N PRO A 120 7.41 -13.52 -1.97
CA PRO A 120 8.36 -14.58 -1.68
C PRO A 120 9.21 -14.31 -0.44
N GLY A 121 9.29 -15.30 0.46
CA GLY A 121 10.14 -15.25 1.65
C GLY A 121 9.81 -14.05 2.54
N ARG A 122 10.81 -13.19 2.80
CA ARG A 122 10.72 -11.96 3.61
C ARG A 122 10.80 -10.67 2.80
N LEU A 123 10.52 -10.76 1.50
CA LEU A 123 10.56 -9.60 0.61
C LEU A 123 9.54 -8.53 1.04
N GLY A 124 8.37 -8.93 1.53
CA GLY A 124 7.34 -8.02 2.03
C GLY A 124 7.85 -7.15 3.18
N GLU A 125 8.45 -7.77 4.20
CA GLU A 125 9.04 -7.09 5.34
C GLU A 125 10.16 -6.13 4.89
N TYR A 126 11.03 -6.54 3.96
CA TYR A 126 12.05 -5.67 3.38
C TYR A 126 11.46 -4.43 2.71
N LEU A 127 10.49 -4.61 1.83
CA LEU A 127 9.89 -3.50 1.07
C LEU A 127 9.14 -2.53 1.99
N GLY A 128 8.31 -3.07 2.90
CA GLY A 128 7.52 -2.28 3.83
C GLY A 128 8.37 -1.48 4.81
N LEU A 129 9.41 -2.09 5.39
CA LEU A 129 10.23 -1.40 6.39
C LEU A 129 11.16 -0.35 5.76
N THR A 130 11.73 -0.65 4.59
CA THR A 130 12.79 0.17 3.99
C THR A 130 12.29 1.20 3.00
N GLY A 131 11.06 1.05 2.50
CA GLY A 131 10.54 1.85 1.39
C GLY A 131 11.31 1.64 0.08
N ALA A 132 12.01 0.51 -0.08
CA ALA A 132 12.76 0.22 -1.29
C ALA A 132 11.87 0.27 -2.54
N LYS A 133 12.49 0.63 -3.67
CA LYS A 133 11.81 0.75 -4.95
C LYS A 133 12.01 -0.53 -5.75
N LEU A 134 10.92 -1.06 -6.28
CA LEU A 134 10.92 -2.09 -7.30
C LEU A 134 10.79 -1.43 -8.66
N MET A 135 11.75 -1.62 -9.54
CA MET A 135 11.66 -1.14 -10.93
C MET A 135 10.86 -2.13 -11.78
N GLY A 136 10.26 -1.69 -12.89
CA GLY A 136 9.30 -2.46 -13.72
C GLY A 136 9.51 -3.99 -13.77
N LYS A 137 10.69 -4.46 -14.19
CA LYS A 137 11.00 -5.90 -14.25
C LYS A 137 10.97 -6.59 -12.88
N GLU A 138 11.45 -5.91 -11.84
CA GLU A 138 11.46 -6.41 -10.46
C GLU A 138 10.04 -6.45 -9.87
N ILE A 139 9.15 -5.53 -10.27
CA ILE A 139 7.73 -5.59 -9.88
C ILE A 139 7.08 -6.87 -10.42
N LEU A 140 7.32 -7.19 -11.69
CA LEU A 140 6.84 -8.42 -12.31
C LEU A 140 7.43 -9.66 -11.63
N ALA A 141 8.75 -9.71 -11.46
CA ALA A 141 9.41 -10.86 -10.84
C ALA A 141 9.07 -11.05 -9.34
N ALA A 142 8.73 -9.98 -8.63
CA ALA A 142 8.22 -10.07 -7.25
C ALA A 142 6.77 -10.58 -7.18
N GLY A 143 6.04 -10.62 -8.31
CA GLY A 143 4.63 -11.01 -8.36
C GLY A 143 3.64 -9.87 -8.08
N LEU A 144 4.10 -8.61 -8.11
CA LEU A 144 3.26 -7.41 -7.92
C LEU A 144 2.72 -6.83 -9.23
N ALA A 145 3.16 -7.38 -10.36
CA ALA A 145 2.63 -7.12 -11.68
C ALA A 145 2.50 -8.43 -12.45
N THR A 146 1.70 -8.42 -13.52
CA THR A 146 1.40 -9.62 -14.31
C THR A 146 2.14 -9.66 -15.64
N HIS A 147 2.43 -8.50 -16.24
CA HIS A 147 3.06 -8.41 -17.55
C HIS A 147 4.03 -7.23 -17.61
N PHE A 148 5.07 -7.36 -18.43
CA PHE A 148 6.01 -6.30 -18.74
C PHE A 148 5.92 -5.94 -20.22
N VAL A 149 5.66 -4.66 -20.52
CA VAL A 149 5.53 -4.13 -21.87
C VAL A 149 6.43 -2.91 -22.00
N PRO A 150 7.34 -2.85 -23.00
CA PRO A 150 8.14 -1.66 -23.26
C PRO A 150 7.26 -0.42 -23.46
N SER A 151 7.61 0.71 -22.85
CA SER A 151 6.73 1.90 -22.85
C SER A 151 6.37 2.41 -24.26
N GLN A 152 7.25 2.19 -25.25
CA GLN A 152 7.00 2.54 -26.66
C GLN A 152 5.82 1.77 -27.27
N LYS A 153 5.52 0.56 -26.76
CA LYS A 153 4.41 -0.29 -27.22
C LYS A 153 3.10 -0.03 -26.45
N LEU A 154 3.15 0.67 -25.32
CA LEU A 154 2.01 0.81 -24.40
C LEU A 154 0.79 1.46 -25.07
N PHE A 155 1.00 2.46 -25.93
CA PHE A 155 -0.08 3.11 -26.67
C PHE A 155 -0.76 2.17 -27.69
N GLN A 156 0.02 1.31 -28.35
CA GLN A 156 -0.52 0.35 -29.29
C GLN A 156 -1.28 -0.76 -28.57
N LEU A 157 -0.77 -1.20 -27.41
CA LEU A 157 -1.48 -2.13 -26.53
C LEU A 157 -2.84 -1.57 -26.10
N GLU A 158 -2.89 -0.33 -25.61
CA GLU A 158 -4.15 0.31 -25.20
C GLU A 158 -5.15 0.36 -26.35
N LYS A 159 -4.72 0.75 -27.55
CA LYS A 159 -5.57 0.72 -28.75
C LYS A 159 -6.08 -0.69 -29.09
N ARG A 160 -5.22 -1.70 -28.96
CA ARG A 160 -5.58 -3.09 -29.24
C ARG A 160 -6.60 -3.60 -28.21
N LEU A 161 -6.41 -3.31 -26.93
CA LEU A 161 -7.38 -3.62 -25.88
C LEU A 161 -8.73 -2.95 -26.15
N LEU A 162 -8.74 -1.67 -26.50
CA LEU A 162 -9.99 -0.97 -26.84
C LEU A 162 -10.67 -1.47 -28.13
N SER A 163 -9.98 -2.27 -28.95
CA SER A 163 -10.53 -2.86 -30.17
C SER A 163 -11.14 -4.25 -29.97
N ILE A 164 -10.90 -4.89 -28.81
CA ILE A 164 -11.52 -6.19 -28.52
C ILE A 164 -12.89 -5.97 -27.90
N ASN A 165 -13.91 -6.58 -28.51
CA ASN A 165 -15.29 -6.58 -28.01
C ASN A 165 -15.53 -7.82 -27.15
N SER A 166 -14.66 -8.05 -26.16
CA SER A 166 -14.74 -9.21 -25.27
C SER A 166 -14.04 -8.92 -23.95
N GLY A 167 -14.76 -9.17 -22.86
CA GLY A 167 -14.27 -9.20 -21.49
C GLY A 167 -13.77 -10.58 -21.07
N GLU A 168 -13.55 -11.52 -21.99
CA GLU A 168 -12.96 -12.81 -21.62
C GLU A 168 -11.49 -12.62 -21.22
N GLU A 169 -11.11 -13.17 -20.07
CA GLU A 169 -9.76 -13.01 -19.54
C GLU A 169 -8.68 -13.53 -20.50
N ASP A 170 -8.95 -14.62 -21.22
CA ASP A 170 -8.00 -15.20 -22.17
C ASP A 170 -7.83 -14.31 -23.41
N ALA A 171 -8.88 -13.64 -23.88
CA ALA A 171 -8.80 -12.67 -24.97
C ALA A 171 -7.94 -11.46 -24.56
N ILE A 172 -8.20 -10.91 -23.37
CA ILE A 172 -7.41 -9.80 -22.81
C ILE A 172 -5.95 -10.21 -22.63
N ARG A 173 -5.70 -11.39 -22.04
CA ARG A 173 -4.35 -11.93 -21.81
C ARG A 173 -3.61 -12.13 -23.13
N SER A 174 -4.28 -12.67 -24.14
CA SER A 174 -3.70 -12.86 -25.48
C SER A 174 -3.23 -11.54 -26.06
N VAL A 175 -4.08 -10.50 -26.01
CA VAL A 175 -3.71 -9.15 -26.45
C VAL A 175 -2.51 -8.61 -25.67
N ILE A 176 -2.48 -8.71 -24.35
CA ILE A 176 -1.34 -8.21 -23.56
C ILE A 176 -0.06 -8.97 -23.92
N ASN A 177 -0.14 -10.29 -24.16
CA ASN A 177 0.99 -11.12 -24.55
C ASN A 177 1.58 -10.75 -25.92
N GLU A 178 0.77 -10.28 -26.88
CA GLU A 178 1.24 -9.77 -28.19
C GLU A 178 2.30 -8.64 -28.03
N PHE A 179 2.18 -7.82 -26.97
CA PHE A 179 3.06 -6.68 -26.72
C PHE A 179 4.09 -6.94 -25.62
N SER A 180 3.91 -8.00 -24.84
CA SER A 180 4.75 -8.33 -23.70
C SER A 180 6.16 -8.74 -24.14
N THR A 181 7.11 -8.62 -23.23
CA THR A 181 8.50 -9.03 -23.47
C THR A 181 9.00 -9.80 -22.26
N ASN A 182 9.72 -10.91 -22.52
CA ASN A 182 10.38 -11.65 -21.46
C ASN A 182 11.38 -10.75 -20.73
N ILE A 183 11.49 -10.92 -19.42
CA ILE A 183 12.35 -10.10 -18.59
C ILE A 183 13.59 -10.88 -18.15
N ASP A 184 14.75 -10.27 -18.39
CA ASP A 184 15.98 -10.64 -17.70
C ASP A 184 16.20 -9.71 -16.51
N ILE A 185 16.38 -10.31 -15.33
CA ILE A 185 16.69 -9.59 -14.09
C ILE A 185 18.17 -9.23 -14.07
N ASP A 186 18.46 -7.95 -13.83
CA ASP A 186 19.83 -7.43 -13.72
C ASP A 186 20.55 -8.08 -12.53
N GLU A 187 21.83 -8.45 -12.68
CA GLU A 187 22.68 -8.98 -11.60
C GLU A 187 22.65 -8.09 -10.34
N ARG A 188 22.49 -6.79 -10.51
CA ARG A 188 22.44 -5.79 -9.42
C ARG A 188 21.08 -5.73 -8.71
N SER A 189 20.05 -6.40 -9.23
CA SER A 189 18.73 -6.44 -8.62
C SER A 189 18.80 -6.98 -7.20
N PHE A 190 17.98 -6.43 -6.30
CA PHE A 190 17.86 -6.95 -4.94
C PHE A 190 17.24 -8.36 -4.93
N LEU A 191 16.58 -8.79 -6.02
CA LEU A 191 16.06 -10.15 -6.14
C LEU A 191 17.19 -11.20 -6.09
N ASN A 192 18.39 -10.86 -6.56
CA ASN A 192 19.58 -11.73 -6.41
C ASN A 192 20.13 -11.75 -4.97
N LYS A 193 19.57 -10.92 -4.09
CA LYS A 193 19.93 -10.80 -2.67
C LYS A 193 18.84 -11.37 -1.77
N LEU A 194 17.87 -12.10 -2.35
CA LEU A 194 16.71 -12.62 -1.63
C LEU A 194 17.09 -13.57 -0.49
N SER A 195 18.18 -14.35 -0.63
CA SER A 195 18.69 -15.19 0.45
C SER A 195 19.08 -14.36 1.69
N ILE A 196 19.86 -13.30 1.49
CA ILE A 196 20.27 -12.36 2.53
C ILE A 196 19.02 -11.66 3.11
N ILE A 197 18.11 -11.16 2.25
CA ILE A 197 16.86 -10.56 2.71
C ILE A 197 16.07 -11.52 3.60
N ASN A 198 15.91 -12.78 3.18
CA ASN A 198 15.19 -13.79 3.93
C ASN A 198 15.80 -14.06 5.30
N GLU A 199 17.13 -14.14 5.39
CA GLU A 199 17.85 -14.40 6.63
C GLU A 199 17.71 -13.26 7.64
N TYR A 200 17.87 -12.01 7.20
CA TYR A 200 17.91 -10.87 8.12
C TYR A 200 16.53 -10.30 8.42
N PHE A 201 15.59 -10.32 7.48
CA PHE A 201 14.21 -9.85 7.72
C PHE A 201 13.31 -10.92 8.37
N SER A 202 13.83 -12.11 8.66
CA SER A 202 13.11 -13.12 9.43
C SER A 202 13.21 -12.95 10.95
N LYS A 203 14.09 -12.08 11.46
CA LYS A 203 14.29 -11.84 12.90
C LYS A 203 13.04 -11.26 13.56
N ASP A 204 12.76 -11.57 14.82
CA ASP A 204 11.44 -11.37 15.40
C ASP A 204 11.08 -9.90 15.63
N THR A 205 12.07 -9.04 15.87
CA THR A 205 11.85 -7.61 16.13
C THR A 205 12.59 -6.72 15.14
N VAL A 206 12.19 -5.44 15.04
CA VAL A 206 12.89 -4.47 14.18
C VAL A 206 14.32 -4.25 14.69
N GLU A 207 14.50 -4.25 16.00
CA GLU A 207 15.79 -4.15 16.69
C GLU A 207 16.73 -5.27 16.23
N GLU A 208 16.28 -6.53 16.30
CA GLU A 208 17.09 -7.66 15.86
C GLU A 208 17.40 -7.61 14.35
N ILE A 209 16.45 -7.13 13.52
CA ILE A 209 16.71 -6.90 12.08
C ILE A 209 17.84 -5.89 11.90
N VAL A 210 17.79 -4.75 12.62
CA VAL A 210 18.81 -3.70 12.51
C VAL A 210 20.17 -4.19 12.99
N GLU A 211 20.24 -4.79 14.19
CA GLU A 211 21.50 -5.28 14.77
C GLU A 211 22.16 -6.34 13.88
N SER A 212 21.37 -7.28 13.35
CA SER A 212 21.89 -8.34 12.49
C SER A 212 22.37 -7.80 11.13
N LEU A 213 21.69 -6.80 10.56
CA LEU A 213 22.15 -6.11 9.35
C LEU A 213 23.42 -5.27 9.58
N GLU A 214 23.60 -4.67 10.76
CA GLU A 214 24.83 -3.94 11.11
C GLU A 214 26.06 -4.85 11.13
N ALA A 215 25.92 -6.04 11.71
CA ALA A 215 26.95 -7.06 11.67
C ALA A 215 27.26 -7.50 10.24
N GLU A 216 26.23 -7.67 9.39
CA GLU A 216 26.38 -8.14 8.02
C GLU A 216 26.98 -7.08 7.07
N ALA A 217 26.70 -5.80 7.31
CA ALA A 217 27.20 -4.68 6.51
C ALA A 217 28.73 -4.59 6.49
N SER A 218 29.41 -5.19 7.47
CA SER A 218 30.88 -5.23 7.55
C SER A 218 31.52 -6.27 6.62
N LYS A 219 30.74 -7.19 6.03
CA LYS A 219 31.25 -8.22 5.13
C LYS A 219 31.42 -7.71 3.70
N LYS A 220 32.47 -8.18 3.01
CA LYS A 220 32.79 -7.79 1.63
C LYS A 220 31.64 -8.17 0.68
N GLY A 221 31.19 -7.21 -0.14
CA GLY A 221 30.12 -7.41 -1.13
C GLY A 221 28.73 -6.99 -0.64
N ASN A 222 28.59 -6.60 0.63
CA ASN A 222 27.31 -6.23 1.25
C ASN A 222 27.09 -4.71 1.40
N ASP A 223 27.80 -3.89 0.63
CA ASP A 223 27.70 -2.42 0.70
C ASP A 223 26.27 -1.88 0.48
N TRP A 224 25.40 -2.67 -0.16
CA TRP A 224 24.00 -2.33 -0.34
C TRP A 224 23.22 -2.28 0.99
N ILE A 225 23.63 -3.06 1.99
CA ILE A 225 23.02 -3.09 3.33
C ILE A 225 23.20 -1.73 4.04
N ILE A 226 24.28 -1.01 3.77
CA ILE A 226 24.50 0.34 4.32
C ILE A 226 23.35 1.28 3.94
N LYS A 227 22.85 1.17 2.70
CA LYS A 227 21.68 1.97 2.26
C LYS A 227 20.40 1.52 2.95
N VAL A 228 20.24 0.22 3.19
CA VAL A 228 19.09 -0.35 3.93
C VAL A 228 19.07 0.15 5.36
N LEU A 229 20.19 0.02 6.08
CA LEU A 229 20.36 0.52 7.45
C LEU A 229 20.09 2.02 7.53
N LYS A 230 20.56 2.79 6.55
CA LYS A 230 20.28 4.23 6.49
C LYS A 230 18.78 4.52 6.37
N SER A 231 18.04 3.76 5.57
CA SER A 231 16.59 3.91 5.47
C SER A 231 15.89 3.54 6.78
N LEU A 232 16.24 2.40 7.38
CA LEU A 232 15.66 1.94 8.65
C LEU A 232 15.90 2.96 9.78
N LYS A 233 17.14 3.42 9.95
CA LYS A 233 17.50 4.41 10.99
C LYS A 233 16.86 5.79 10.80
N LYS A 234 16.42 6.11 9.58
CA LYS A 234 15.76 7.38 9.27
C LYS A 234 14.24 7.31 9.45
N ALA A 235 13.64 6.12 9.35
CA ALA A 235 12.21 5.92 9.48
C ALA A 235 11.72 6.11 10.93
N SER A 236 10.41 6.31 11.10
CA SER A 236 9.80 6.38 12.42
C SER A 236 9.91 5.03 13.13
N PRO A 237 10.41 4.97 14.38
CA PRO A 237 10.41 3.75 15.18
C PRO A 237 9.01 3.13 15.31
N THR A 238 8.00 3.97 15.54
CA THR A 238 6.59 3.58 15.61
C THR A 238 6.13 2.95 14.29
N GLY A 239 6.37 3.63 13.17
CA GLY A 239 5.98 3.16 11.84
C GLY A 239 6.63 1.82 11.47
N LEU A 240 7.91 1.62 11.83
CA LEU A 240 8.62 0.36 11.61
C LEU A 240 7.99 -0.80 12.38
N LYS A 241 7.71 -0.64 13.68
CA LYS A 241 7.12 -1.71 14.50
C LYS A 241 5.71 -2.06 14.06
N ILE A 242 4.87 -1.06 13.75
CA ILE A 242 3.53 -1.27 13.18
C ILE A 242 3.64 -2.05 11.86
N THR A 243 4.55 -1.65 10.98
CA THR A 243 4.72 -2.27 9.66
C THR A 243 5.12 -3.74 9.78
N LEU A 244 6.12 -4.06 10.60
CA LEU A 244 6.58 -5.43 10.78
C LEU A 244 5.46 -6.34 11.29
N ARG A 245 4.73 -5.89 12.32
CA ARG A 245 3.60 -6.64 12.89
C ARG A 245 2.47 -6.80 11.88
N SER A 246 2.07 -5.73 11.21
CA SER A 246 0.96 -5.74 10.24
C SER A 246 1.23 -6.70 9.08
N ILE A 247 2.43 -6.70 8.51
CA ILE A 247 2.80 -7.63 7.43
C ILE A 247 2.78 -9.08 7.95
N ARG A 248 3.28 -9.34 9.15
CA ARG A 248 3.36 -10.72 9.67
C ARG A 248 2.00 -11.30 9.99
N GLU A 249 1.16 -10.58 10.70
CA GLU A 249 -0.22 -10.99 10.96
C GLU A 249 -1.02 -11.14 9.65
N GLY A 250 -0.70 -10.34 8.62
CA GLY A 250 -1.29 -10.44 7.29
C GLY A 250 -1.09 -11.80 6.59
N ARG A 251 -0.07 -12.60 7.00
CA ARG A 251 0.21 -13.91 6.40
C ARG A 251 -0.89 -14.94 6.65
N THR A 252 -1.57 -14.84 7.80
CA THR A 252 -2.62 -15.78 8.21
C THR A 252 -4.03 -15.22 8.08
N GLN A 253 -4.14 -13.94 7.71
CA GLN A 253 -5.42 -13.24 7.60
C GLN A 253 -5.93 -13.17 6.16
N THR A 254 -7.24 -13.14 6.03
CA THR A 254 -7.95 -12.79 4.80
C THR A 254 -7.72 -11.33 4.41
N LEU A 255 -8.06 -10.98 3.17
CA LEU A 255 -8.01 -9.59 2.71
C LEU A 255 -8.86 -8.66 3.58
N PHE A 256 -10.07 -9.11 3.92
CA PHE A 256 -11.00 -8.33 4.74
C PHE A 256 -10.41 -8.02 6.12
N GLU A 257 -9.86 -9.02 6.80
CA GLU A 257 -9.22 -8.85 8.11
C GLU A 257 -8.03 -7.89 8.03
N CYS A 258 -7.19 -7.99 6.99
CA CYS A 258 -6.10 -7.06 6.76
C CYS A 258 -6.59 -5.62 6.56
N LEU A 259 -7.57 -5.40 5.66
CA LEU A 259 -8.10 -4.06 5.38
C LEU A 259 -8.74 -3.43 6.62
N ARG A 260 -9.49 -4.21 7.38
CA ARG A 260 -10.12 -3.74 8.63
C ARG A 260 -9.08 -3.38 9.69
N ARG A 261 -8.06 -4.22 9.90
CA ARG A 261 -6.95 -3.91 10.80
C ARG A 261 -6.21 -2.65 10.34
N GLU A 262 -5.83 -2.58 9.07
CA GLU A 262 -5.12 -1.43 8.54
C GLU A 262 -5.92 -0.14 8.67
N PHE A 263 -7.23 -0.16 8.41
CA PHE A 263 -8.10 1.01 8.60
C PHE A 263 -8.04 1.50 10.04
N ARG A 264 -8.16 0.59 11.01
CA ARG A 264 -8.03 0.90 12.44
C ARG A 264 -6.67 1.51 12.77
N ILE A 265 -5.58 0.90 12.29
CA ILE A 265 -4.22 1.41 12.48
C ILE A 265 -4.14 2.85 11.94
N THR A 266 -4.60 3.07 10.71
CA THR A 266 -4.62 4.38 10.04
C THR A 266 -5.39 5.42 10.84
N MET A 267 -6.60 5.08 11.30
CA MET A 267 -7.42 5.98 12.11
C MET A 267 -6.74 6.34 13.43
N ASN A 268 -6.13 5.35 14.11
CA ASN A 268 -5.42 5.59 15.35
C ASN A 268 -4.13 6.43 15.16
N ILE A 269 -3.44 6.27 14.03
CA ILE A 269 -2.30 7.14 13.68
C ILE A 269 -2.78 8.56 13.40
N GLN A 270 -3.85 8.76 12.62
CA GLN A 270 -4.41 10.09 12.35
C GLN A 270 -4.91 10.80 13.62
N ARG A 271 -5.42 10.04 14.59
CA ARG A 271 -5.83 10.50 15.93
C ARG A 271 -4.67 10.71 16.89
N THR A 272 -3.43 10.42 16.48
CA THR A 272 -2.21 10.59 17.29
C THR A 272 -2.23 9.82 18.62
N ILE A 273 -2.83 8.62 18.64
CA ILE A 273 -3.01 7.85 19.89
C ILE A 273 -1.68 7.52 20.59
N ILE A 274 -0.63 7.19 19.82
CA ILE A 274 0.73 7.03 20.35
C ILE A 274 1.56 8.29 20.12
N SER A 275 1.60 8.77 18.89
CA SER A 275 2.52 9.82 18.47
C SER A 275 1.98 10.69 17.34
N GLY A 276 2.56 11.88 17.20
CA GLY A 276 2.35 12.79 16.08
C GLY A 276 3.26 12.51 14.87
N ASP A 277 3.91 11.34 14.82
CA ASP A 277 4.94 11.01 13.81
C ASP A 277 4.41 11.17 12.38
N PHE A 278 3.16 10.81 12.10
CA PHE A 278 2.60 10.96 10.76
C PHE A 278 2.62 12.42 10.28
N TYR A 279 2.18 13.34 11.12
CA TYR A 279 2.16 14.76 10.78
C TYR A 279 3.57 15.36 10.76
N GLU A 280 4.47 14.92 11.64
CA GLU A 280 5.88 15.32 11.62
C GLU A 280 6.60 14.83 10.36
N GLY A 281 6.33 13.60 9.93
CA GLY A 281 6.87 13.03 8.70
C GLY A 281 6.40 13.79 7.47
N ILE A 282 5.10 14.13 7.40
CA ILE A 282 4.58 14.98 6.33
C ILE A 282 5.21 16.39 6.39
N ARG A 283 5.35 16.99 7.57
CA ARG A 283 6.00 18.29 7.74
C ARG A 283 7.41 18.27 7.11
N ALA A 284 8.23 17.32 7.54
CA ALA A 284 9.61 17.20 7.10
C ALA A 284 9.75 16.88 5.59
N ALA A 285 8.83 16.10 5.02
CA ALA A 285 8.90 15.66 3.64
C ALA A 285 8.32 16.67 2.63
N ILE A 286 7.17 17.28 2.96
CA ILE A 286 6.33 18.02 2.00
C ILE A 286 6.18 19.49 2.35
N ILE A 287 6.01 19.82 3.63
CA ILE A 287 5.70 21.19 4.07
C ILE A 287 7.00 22.00 4.13
N ASP A 288 7.91 21.61 5.03
CA ASP A 288 9.17 22.30 5.26
C ASP A 288 10.28 21.76 4.35
N LYS A 289 10.13 20.51 3.89
CA LYS A 289 11.07 19.82 2.97
C LYS A 289 12.52 19.74 3.50
N ASP A 290 12.69 19.81 4.82
CA ASP A 290 13.99 19.69 5.49
C ASP A 290 14.54 18.25 5.47
N LYS A 291 13.68 17.25 5.23
CA LYS A 291 13.99 15.82 5.26
C LYS A 291 14.59 15.36 6.59
N SER A 292 14.27 16.04 7.69
CA SER A 292 14.80 15.82 9.04
C SER A 292 13.66 15.73 10.08
N PRO A 293 12.81 14.71 9.98
CA PRO A 293 11.73 14.51 10.94
C PRO A 293 12.25 14.24 12.35
N LYS A 294 11.52 14.71 13.35
CA LYS A 294 11.79 14.56 14.78
C LYS A 294 10.82 13.57 15.40
N TRP A 295 11.13 12.29 15.27
CA TRP A 295 10.27 11.21 15.75
C TRP A 295 10.10 11.20 17.27
N ASN A 296 8.90 10.82 17.71
CA ASN A 296 8.58 10.57 19.11
C ASN A 296 7.76 9.26 19.22
N PRO A 297 8.30 8.18 19.79
CA PRO A 297 9.64 8.04 20.35
C PRO A 297 10.76 8.17 19.30
N SER A 298 11.92 8.65 19.74
CA SER A 298 13.07 8.90 18.84
C SER A 298 13.91 7.65 18.53
N THR A 299 13.71 6.56 19.28
CA THR A 299 14.47 5.30 19.15
C THR A 299 13.55 4.09 19.34
N LEU A 300 13.95 2.94 18.81
CA LEU A 300 13.15 1.69 18.81
C LEU A 300 12.87 1.15 20.23
N ASP A 301 13.87 1.23 21.11
CA ASP A 301 13.81 0.75 22.50
C ASP A 301 12.76 1.49 23.36
N LYS A 302 12.40 2.71 22.97
CA LYS A 302 11.40 3.54 23.65
C LYS A 302 9.97 3.30 23.18
N MET A 303 9.78 2.47 22.16
CA MET A 303 8.46 2.10 21.66
C MET A 303 8.05 0.76 22.28
N HIS A 304 7.21 0.80 23.30
CA HIS A 304 6.81 -0.38 24.07
C HIS A 304 5.63 -1.14 23.43
N ASP A 305 5.54 -2.44 23.72
CA ASP A 305 4.54 -3.32 23.11
C ASP A 305 3.10 -2.97 23.52
N ASP A 306 2.90 -2.48 24.75
CA ASP A 306 1.61 -2.02 25.26
C ASP A 306 1.07 -0.83 24.46
N GLN A 307 1.94 0.14 24.14
CA GLN A 307 1.60 1.24 23.25
C GLN A 307 1.27 0.73 21.84
N LEU A 308 2.06 -0.21 21.32
CA LEU A 308 1.82 -0.80 20.00
C LEU A 308 0.45 -1.51 19.95
N ASP A 309 0.11 -2.28 20.99
CA ASP A 309 -1.17 -2.98 21.12
C ASP A 309 -2.36 -2.02 21.05
N MET A 310 -2.25 -0.81 21.61
CA MET A 310 -3.33 0.19 21.55
C MET A 310 -3.73 0.55 20.12
N ILE A 311 -2.78 0.61 19.17
CA ILE A 311 -3.05 0.94 17.76
C ILE A 311 -3.79 -0.21 17.05
N PHE A 312 -3.55 -1.45 17.48
CA PHE A 312 -4.13 -2.66 16.89
C PHE A 312 -5.46 -3.05 17.55
N LYS A 313 -5.79 -2.53 18.74
CA LYS A 313 -7.00 -2.87 19.48
C LYS A 313 -8.28 -2.44 18.72
N PRO A 314 -9.26 -3.35 18.51
CA PRO A 314 -10.56 -3.01 17.94
C PRO A 314 -11.22 -1.81 18.61
N PHE A 315 -11.94 -1.02 17.82
CA PHE A 315 -12.79 0.04 18.38
C PHE A 315 -13.89 -0.58 19.24
N GLU A 316 -14.20 0.09 20.37
CA GLU A 316 -15.28 -0.35 21.27
C GLU A 316 -16.64 -0.25 20.57
N GLU A 317 -16.84 0.81 19.80
CA GLU A 317 -17.99 0.99 18.91
C GLU A 317 -17.73 0.28 17.57
N HIS A 318 -18.41 -0.85 17.36
CA HIS A 318 -18.21 -1.70 16.18
C HIS A 318 -18.53 -1.00 14.85
N ASP A 319 -19.44 -0.01 14.84
CA ASP A 319 -19.82 0.74 13.65
C ASP A 319 -18.76 1.76 13.20
N LEU A 320 -17.73 2.00 14.02
CA LEU A 320 -16.53 2.74 13.66
C LEU A 320 -15.48 1.88 12.94
N GLU A 321 -15.62 0.55 12.91
CA GLU A 321 -14.73 -0.30 12.12
C GLU A 321 -15.05 -0.16 10.62
N LEU A 322 -14.09 -0.50 9.76
CA LEU A 322 -14.32 -0.57 8.31
C LEU A 322 -15.42 -1.61 8.03
N GLN A 323 -16.53 -1.15 7.46
CA GLN A 323 -17.64 -2.03 7.10
C GLN A 323 -17.51 -2.41 5.64
N ILE A 324 -17.30 -3.69 5.39
CA ILE A 324 -17.31 -4.28 4.06
C ILE A 324 -18.49 -5.25 3.98
N PRO A 325 -19.25 -5.30 2.87
CA PRO A 325 -20.36 -6.24 2.76
C PRO A 325 -19.86 -7.67 2.64
N GLU A 326 -20.52 -8.57 3.36
CA GLU A 326 -20.30 -10.03 3.28
C GLU A 326 -21.14 -10.67 2.15
N ASP A 327 -22.20 -9.98 1.70
CA ASP A 327 -23.09 -10.41 0.63
C ASP A 327 -22.78 -9.69 -0.69
N ASP A 328 -22.86 -10.45 -1.76
CA ASP A 328 -22.61 -10.06 -3.13
C ASP A 328 -23.72 -9.17 -3.71
N GLU A 329 -24.97 -9.32 -3.25
CA GLU A 329 -26.12 -8.51 -3.71
C GLU A 329 -25.99 -7.05 -3.28
N CYS A 330 -25.56 -6.83 -2.04
CA CYS A 330 -25.41 -5.51 -1.43
C CYS A 330 -23.95 -5.02 -1.40
N ARG A 331 -23.08 -5.57 -2.25
CA ARG A 331 -21.62 -5.33 -2.14
C ARG A 331 -21.21 -3.86 -2.29
N TRP A 332 -22.01 -3.05 -2.96
CA TRP A 332 -21.76 -1.62 -3.13
C TRP A 332 -22.46 -0.75 -2.06
N GLU A 333 -23.25 -1.33 -1.14
CA GLU A 333 -24.15 -0.60 -0.25
C GLU A 333 -23.55 -0.21 1.11
N ARG A 334 -22.36 -0.68 1.51
CA ARG A 334 -21.67 -0.22 2.74
C ARG A 334 -20.62 0.85 2.49
N ASN A 335 -20.98 1.86 1.70
CA ASN A 335 -20.13 3.03 1.47
C ASN A 335 -20.09 3.94 2.72
N TYR A 336 -19.33 5.02 2.64
CA TYR A 336 -19.15 5.96 3.75
C TYR A 336 -20.47 6.51 4.29
N GLU A 337 -21.42 6.81 3.41
CA GLU A 337 -22.73 7.36 3.72
C GLU A 337 -23.55 6.46 4.67
N ASN A 338 -23.28 5.15 4.64
CA ASN A 338 -23.96 4.15 5.47
C ASN A 338 -23.13 3.71 6.70
N SER A 339 -21.94 4.29 6.90
CA SER A 339 -21.06 3.98 8.04
C SER A 339 -21.49 4.70 9.33
N GLY A 340 -21.02 4.23 10.50
CA GLY A 340 -21.25 4.91 11.78
C GLY A 340 -20.74 6.36 11.79
N TYR A 341 -19.74 6.65 10.95
CA TYR A 341 -19.13 7.98 10.80
C TYR A 341 -20.01 9.02 10.11
N CYS A 342 -20.98 8.62 9.28
CA CYS A 342 -21.85 9.56 8.55
C CYS A 342 -23.14 9.88 9.32
N ARG A 343 -23.41 9.21 10.45
CA ARG A 343 -24.60 9.46 11.25
C ARG A 343 -24.44 10.79 12.01
N PRO A 344 -25.46 11.66 12.05
CA PRO A 344 -25.42 12.87 12.87
C PRO A 344 -25.18 12.47 14.33
N SER A 345 -24.16 13.09 14.94
CA SER A 345 -23.92 13.03 16.38
C SER A 345 -25.11 13.64 17.11
N THR A 346 -26.14 12.83 17.38
CA THR A 346 -27.23 13.18 18.30
C THR A 346 -27.34 12.21 19.46
N ALA A 347 -26.42 11.23 19.57
CA ALA A 347 -26.43 10.22 20.62
C ALA A 347 -25.08 9.98 21.33
N LEU A 348 -24.07 10.83 21.12
CA LEU A 348 -22.85 10.81 21.94
C LEU A 348 -22.80 12.08 22.79
N GLY A 349 -23.60 12.05 23.85
CA GLY A 349 -23.45 12.99 24.95
C GLY A 349 -22.05 12.83 25.55
N SER A 350 -21.24 13.88 25.43
CA SER A 350 -20.33 14.34 26.47
C SER A 350 -19.64 13.28 27.34
N VAL A 351 -18.94 12.29 26.79
CA VAL A 351 -17.83 11.62 27.48
C VAL A 351 -16.86 11.11 26.43
N LEU A 352 -15.62 11.60 26.47
CA LEU A 352 -14.36 10.89 26.22
C LEU A 352 -13.29 11.93 25.89
N VAL A 353 -12.67 12.40 26.97
CA VAL A 353 -11.39 13.13 27.02
C VAL A 353 -10.30 12.31 26.34
#